data_AF-A0A1H1SE55-F1
#
_entry.id   AF-A0A1H1SE55-F1
#
_cell.length_a   1.000
_cell.length_b   1.000
_cell.length_c   1.000
_cell.angle_alpha   90.00
_cell.angle_beta   90.00
_cell.angle_gamma   90.00
#
_symmetry.space_group_name_H-M   'P 1'
#
loop_
_entity.id
_entity.type
_entity.pdbx_description
1 polymer ?
#
loop_
_entity_poly.entity_id
_entity_poly.type
_entity_poly.pdbx_seq_one_letter_code
_entity_poly.pdbx_strand_id
1 'polypeptide(L)'
;MFALLVIGFLSIPFIIAGILFTKREEYEDFLYLKLLGYTILGNLGFALAFLPIPVGYLLFHFVLRRSEKPNESQKHAAANWGLGLLIVGCFANFFA
;
A
#
# COMPACT_ATOMS: atom_id res chain seq x y z
N MET A 1 -25.37 -0.20 -8.29
CA MET A 1 -24.80 -0.66 -7.01
C MET A 1 -23.37 -1.18 -7.16
N PHE A 2 -23.11 -2.15 -8.06
CA PHE A 2 -21.76 -2.71 -8.31
C PHE A 2 -20.69 -1.65 -8.67
N ALA A 3 -20.98 -0.75 -9.61
CA ALA A 3 -20.04 0.29 -10.03
C ALA A 3 -19.60 1.24 -8.88
N LEU A 4 -20.51 1.58 -7.97
CA LEU A 4 -20.20 2.44 -6.82
C LEU A 4 -19.26 1.74 -5.83
N LEU A 5 -19.41 0.42 -5.63
CA LEU A 5 -18.51 -0.36 -4.77
C LEU A 5 -17.10 -0.45 -5.36
N VAL A 6 -17.00 -0.66 -6.68
CA VAL A 6 -15.71 -0.69 -7.39
C VAL A 6 -15.00 0.65 -7.29
N ILE A 7 -15.70 1.76 -7.53
CA ILE A 7 -15.15 3.12 -7.42
C ILE A 7 -14.69 3.39 -5.98
N GLY A 8 -15.51 3.01 -4.99
CA GLY A 8 -15.17 3.12 -3.57
C GLY A 8 -13.87 2.39 -3.25
N PHE A 9 -13.73 1.13 -3.64
CA PHE A 9 -12.52 0.35 -3.39
C PHE A 9 -11.28 0.93 -4.09
N LEU A 10 -11.41 1.35 -5.35
CA LEU A 10 -10.32 1.97 -6.11
C LEU A 10 -9.84 3.30 -5.53
N SER A 11 -10.70 4.01 -4.79
CA SER A 11 -10.34 5.30 -4.16
C SER A 11 -9.47 5.15 -2.91
N ILE A 12 -9.46 3.97 -2.26
CA ILE A 12 -8.80 3.75 -0.97
C ILE A 12 -7.29 4.08 -1.02
N PRO A 13 -6.51 3.62 -2.03
CA PRO A 13 -5.09 3.96 -2.12
C PRO A 13 -4.83 5.47 -2.29
N PHE A 14 -5.71 6.17 -3.01
CA PHE A 14 -5.60 7.62 -3.20
C PHE A 14 -5.85 8.40 -1.91
N ILE A 15 -6.82 7.94 -1.11
CA ILE A 15 -7.14 8.50 0.21
C ILE A 15 -5.96 8.29 1.16
N ILE A 16 -5.44 7.07 1.24
CA ILE A 16 -4.28 6.74 2.09
C ILE A 16 -3.06 7.58 1.70
N ALA A 17 -2.73 7.65 0.41
CA ALA A 17 -1.63 8.47 -0.09
C ALA A 17 -1.83 9.96 0.24
N GLY A 18 -3.07 10.45 0.18
CA GLY A 18 -3.42 11.83 0.53
C GLY A 18 -3.19 12.14 2.01
N ILE A 19 -3.66 11.25 2.90
CA ILE A 19 -3.47 11.38 4.35
C ILE A 19 -1.97 11.31 4.72
N LEU A 20 -1.19 10.48 4.04
CA LEU A 20 0.25 10.38 4.29
C LEU A 20 1.00 11.60 3.74
N PHE A 21 0.56 12.15 2.61
CA PHE A 21 1.16 13.34 2.00
C PHE A 21 0.98 14.62 2.83
N THR A 22 -0.13 14.75 3.57
CA THR A 22 -0.32 15.88 4.50
C THR A 22 0.62 15.81 5.71
N LYS A 23 1.13 14.62 6.03
CA LYS A 23 2.08 14.37 7.12
C LYS A 23 3.54 14.33 6.66
N ARG A 24 3.87 14.85 5.47
CA ARG A 24 5.24 14.87 4.95
C ARG A 24 6.18 15.64 5.90
N GLU A 25 7.34 15.08 6.15
CA GLU A 25 8.40 15.67 6.96
C GLU A 25 9.29 16.58 6.11
N GLU A 26 9.55 16.17 4.87
CA GLU A 26 10.44 16.88 3.95
C GLU A 26 9.74 17.14 2.61
N TYR A 27 10.16 18.21 1.93
CA TYR A 27 9.74 18.42 0.54
C TYR A 27 10.43 17.38 -0.34
N GLU A 28 9.63 16.63 -1.09
CA GLU A 28 10.13 15.63 -2.04
C GLU A 28 9.26 15.63 -3.29
N ASP A 29 9.91 15.75 -4.45
CA ASP A 29 9.23 15.71 -5.73
C ASP A 29 8.51 14.38 -5.93
N PHE A 30 7.28 14.49 -6.41
CA PHE A 30 6.38 13.38 -6.69
C PHE A 30 6.11 12.48 -5.46
N LEU A 31 6.23 13.01 -4.23
CA LEU A 31 5.97 12.23 -3.01
C LEU A 31 4.60 11.57 -3.02
N TYR A 32 3.54 12.28 -3.43
CA TYR A 32 2.20 11.71 -3.52
C TYR A 32 2.16 10.46 -4.42
N LEU A 33 2.78 10.54 -5.60
CA LEU A 33 2.86 9.42 -6.53
C LEU A 33 3.69 8.26 -5.96
N LYS A 34 4.79 8.56 -5.27
CA LYS A 34 5.61 7.56 -4.58
C LYS A 34 4.80 6.84 -3.49
N LEU A 35 4.07 7.58 -2.65
CA LEU A 35 3.21 7.01 -1.59
C LEU A 35 2.11 6.13 -2.17
N LEU A 36 1.48 6.56 -3.27
CA LEU A 36 0.52 5.75 -4.00
C LEU A 36 1.16 4.46 -4.54
N GLY A 37 2.35 4.58 -5.13
CA GLY A 37 3.15 3.44 -5.59
C GLY A 37 3.50 2.46 -4.47
N TYR A 38 3.95 2.94 -3.30
CA TYR A 38 4.25 2.09 -2.15
C TYR A 38 3.00 1.43 -1.56
N THR A 39 1.85 2.11 -1.57
CA THR A 39 0.57 1.54 -1.12
C THR A 39 0.13 0.40 -2.05
N ILE A 40 0.21 0.61 -3.36
CA ILE A 40 -0.09 -0.43 -4.35
C ILE A 40 0.90 -1.59 -4.21
N LEU A 41 2.20 -1.29 -4.10
CA LEU A 41 3.24 -2.29 -3.94
C LEU A 41 3.01 -3.16 -2.70
N GLY A 42 2.69 -2.56 -1.55
CA GLY A 42 2.40 -3.30 -0.32
C GLY A 42 1.20 -4.25 -0.44
N ASN A 43 0.24 -3.92 -1.32
CA ASN A 43 -0.94 -4.75 -1.58
C ASN A 43 -0.70 -5.89 -2.59
N LEU A 44 0.48 -5.97 -3.22
CA LEU A 44 0.78 -7.05 -4.16
C LEU A 44 1.08 -8.34 -3.40
N GLY A 45 0.14 -9.27 -3.50
CA GLY A 45 0.29 -10.65 -3.05
C GLY A 45 0.44 -11.64 -4.20
N PHE A 46 1.16 -12.73 -3.97
CA PHE A 46 1.15 -13.91 -4.83
C PHE A 46 0.33 -15.00 -4.14
N ALA A 47 -0.73 -15.48 -4.79
CA ALA A 47 -1.61 -16.50 -4.23
C ALA A 47 -0.92 -17.87 -4.25
N LEU A 48 -0.44 -18.33 -3.09
CA LEU A 48 0.12 -19.67 -2.93
C LEU A 48 -0.87 -20.52 -2.13
N ALA A 49 -1.71 -21.28 -2.84
CA ALA A 49 -2.79 -22.09 -2.27
C ALA A 49 -3.66 -21.29 -1.26
N PHE A 50 -3.48 -21.52 0.04
CA PHE A 50 -4.28 -20.92 1.12
C PHE A 50 -3.67 -19.66 1.74
N LEU A 51 -2.42 -19.32 1.45
CA LEU A 51 -1.73 -18.19 2.07
C LEU A 51 -1.16 -17.25 1.01
N PRO A 52 -1.69 -16.02 0.86
CA PRO A 52 -1.09 -15.05 -0.04
C PRO A 52 0.26 -14.60 0.52
N ILE A 53 1.30 -14.75 -0.29
CA ILE A 53 2.64 -14.25 0.04
C ILE A 53 2.66 -12.76 -0.32
N PRO A 54 2.94 -11.83 0.62
CA PRO A 54 2.92 -10.40 0.35
C PRO A 54 4.19 -9.94 -0.37
N VAL A 55 4.39 -10.41 -1.61
CA VAL A 55 5.63 -10.24 -2.37
C VAL A 55 6.03 -8.77 -2.53
N GLY A 56 5.08 -7.88 -2.77
CA GLY A 56 5.41 -6.46 -2.93
C GLY A 56 5.83 -5.79 -1.61
N TYR A 57 5.26 -6.22 -0.47
CA TYR A 57 5.75 -5.80 0.84
C TYR A 57 7.17 -6.32 1.11
N LEU A 58 7.45 -7.59 0.78
CA LEU A 58 8.79 -8.16 0.93
C LEU A 58 9.81 -7.43 0.04
N LEU A 59 9.44 -7.11 -1.20
CA LEU A 59 10.28 -6.32 -2.11
C LEU A 59 10.58 -4.94 -1.51
N PHE A 60 9.58 -4.26 -0.95
CA PHE A 60 9.78 -3.00 -0.26
C PHE A 60 10.75 -3.15 0.92
N HIS A 61 10.51 -4.14 1.78
CA HIS A 61 11.27 -4.35 3.02
C HIS A 61 12.74 -4.72 2.77
N PHE A 62 13.02 -5.60 1.82
CA PHE A 62 14.37 -6.10 1.59
C PHE A 62 15.17 -5.28 0.58
N VAL A 63 14.51 -4.68 -0.42
CA VAL A 63 15.20 -4.01 -1.53
C VAL A 63 15.08 -2.49 -1.46
N LEU A 64 13.87 -1.95 -1.23
CA LEU A 64 13.63 -0.51 -1.38
C LEU A 64 13.88 0.32 -0.11
N ARG A 65 13.81 -0.33 1.06
CA ARG A 65 14.03 0.24 2.40
C ARG A 65 15.46 0.73 2.65
N ARG A 66 16.45 0.30 1.87
CA ARG A 66 17.89 0.35 2.20
C ARG A 66 18.56 1.74 2.30
N SER A 67 17.83 2.84 2.43
CA SER A 67 18.44 4.17 2.50
C SER A 67 17.58 5.11 3.33
N GLU A 68 18.25 5.92 4.17
CA GLU A 68 17.71 7.15 4.75
C GLU A 68 17.26 8.04 3.59
N LYS A 69 15.95 8.02 3.30
CA LYS A 69 15.34 8.80 2.23
C LYS A 69 14.43 9.83 2.89
N PRO A 70 14.25 11.01 2.27
CA PRO A 70 13.21 11.94 2.68
C PRO A 70 11.88 11.21 2.83
N ASN A 71 11.10 11.54 3.87
CA ASN A 71 9.78 10.96 4.12
C ASN A 71 9.75 9.42 4.21
N GLU A 72 10.82 8.80 4.73
CA GLU A 72 10.91 7.35 4.86
C GLU A 72 9.76 6.78 5.70
N SER A 73 9.40 7.44 6.81
CA SER A 73 8.29 7.07 7.69
C SER A 73 6.96 6.93 6.92
N GLN A 74 6.65 7.91 6.05
CA GLN A 74 5.43 7.94 5.26
C GLN A 74 5.45 6.83 4.18
N LYS A 75 6.61 6.54 3.60
CA LYS A 75 6.78 5.45 2.61
C LYS A 75 6.61 4.08 3.26
N HIS A 76 7.12 3.88 4.48
CA HIS A 76 6.86 2.68 5.29
C HIS A 76 5.37 2.55 5.63
N ALA A 77 4.75 3.64 6.08
CA ALA A 77 3.33 3.66 6.39
C ALA A 77 2.50 3.29 5.15
N ALA A 78 2.84 3.83 3.98
CA ALA A 78 2.17 3.49 2.72
C ALA A 78 2.27 1.98 2.40
N ALA A 79 3.48 1.40 2.46
CA ALA A 79 3.68 -0.04 2.24
C ALA A 79 2.94 -0.91 3.29
N ASN A 80 2.94 -0.50 4.56
CA ASN A 80 2.21 -1.18 5.64
C ASN A 80 0.69 -1.12 5.43
N TRP A 81 0.15 0.03 5.00
CA TRP A 81 -1.26 0.15 4.64
C TRP A 81 -1.63 -0.75 3.48
N GLY A 82 -0.78 -0.83 2.44
CA GLY A 82 -0.92 -1.77 1.35
C GLY A 82 -1.01 -3.23 1.83
N LEU A 83 -0.10 -3.63 2.72
CA LEU A 83 -0.13 -4.96 3.34
C LEU A 83 -1.43 -5.19 4.13
N GLY A 84 -1.89 -4.20 4.89
CA GLY A 84 -3.16 -4.25 5.60
C GLY A 84 -4.35 -4.49 4.67
N LEU A 85 -4.37 -3.82 3.51
CA LEU A 85 -5.40 -4.05 2.48
C LEU A 85 -5.36 -5.48 1.94
N LEU A 86 -4.17 -6.03 1.69
CA LEU A 86 -4.02 -7.41 1.24
C LEU A 86 -4.57 -8.40 2.28
N ILE A 87 -4.25 -8.19 3.55
CA ILE A 87 -4.72 -9.02 4.67
C ILE A 87 -6.26 -8.95 4.77
N VAL A 88 -6.84 -7.74 4.75
CA VAL A 88 -8.29 -7.56 4.79
C VAL A 88 -8.96 -8.22 3.59
N GLY A 89 -8.38 -8.08 2.39
CA GLY A 89 -8.86 -8.76 1.19
C GLY A 89 -8.81 -10.29 1.33
N CYS A 90 -7.75 -10.84 1.92
CA CYS A 90 -7.64 -12.27 2.17
C CYS A 90 -8.74 -12.78 3.13
N PHE A 91 -8.98 -12.07 4.24
CA PHE A 91 -10.06 -12.43 5.17
C PHE A 91 -11.43 -12.33 4.50
N ALA A 92 -11.69 -11.27 3.74
CA ALA A 92 -12.95 -11.10 3.02
C ALA A 92 -13.21 -12.26 2.04
N ASN A 93 -12.19 -12.76 1.36
CA ASN A 93 -12.32 -13.92 0.46
C ASN A 93 -12.43 -15.26 1.20
N PHE A 94 -11.86 -15.39 2.40
CA PHE A 94 -11.94 -16.63 3.19
C PHE A 94 -13.34 -16.87 3.79
N PHE A 95 -14.08 -15.80 4.09
CA PHE A 95 -15.44 -15.85 4.65
C PHE A 95 -16.56 -15.73 3.61
N ALA A 96 -16.23 -15.56 2.33
CA ALA A 96 -17.17 -15.47 1.21
C ALA A 96 -17.42 -16.85 0.59
#